data_AF-A0A9Q1HBQ9-F1
#
_entry.id   AF-A0A9Q1HBQ9-F1
#
_cell.length_a   1.000
_cell.length_b   1.000
_cell.length_c   1.000
_cell.angle_alpha   90.00
_cell.angle_beta   90.00
_cell.angle_gamma   90.00
#
_symmetry.space_group_name_H-M   'P 1'
#
loop_
_entity.id
_entity.type
_entity.pdbx_description
1 polymer ?
#
loop_
_entity_poly.entity_id
_entity_poly.type
_entity_poly.pdbx_seq_one_letter_code
_entity_poly.pdbx_strand_id
1 'polypeptide(L)'
;MDVTNVTNLYIPHTDYRPQINCYIKSKWQELWDSFPENKLYRVKPTVETVSNAVPRKRRDDLVLTRARIGHTYLTHSYLLHGDERPYCIPCDCAVTVSHILVDCCEYSHIRQKYYTVPDLKTLFQQTDPYLILDFLKERDLYRTF
;
A
#
# COMPACT_ATOMS: atom_id res chain seq x y z
N MET A 1 22.59 -53.97 -14.37
CA MET A 1 23.25 -52.98 -15.25
C MET A 1 22.16 -52.10 -15.80
N ASP A 2 22.06 -50.86 -15.35
CA ASP A 2 21.81 -49.77 -16.28
C ASP A 2 22.37 -48.49 -15.67
N VAL A 3 23.40 -48.01 -16.34
CA VAL A 3 24.20 -46.86 -15.99
C VAL A 3 23.33 -45.66 -16.27
N THR A 4 23.06 -44.83 -15.26
CA THR A 4 22.48 -43.50 -15.46
C THR A 4 23.35 -42.79 -16.49
N ASN A 5 22.83 -42.66 -17.71
CA ASN A 5 23.49 -41.98 -18.81
C ASN A 5 23.44 -40.47 -18.50
N VAL A 6 24.30 -40.04 -17.59
CA VAL A 6 24.47 -38.64 -17.23
C VAL A 6 25.22 -38.01 -18.39
N THR A 7 24.47 -37.43 -19.32
CA THR A 7 25.03 -36.59 -20.37
C THR A 7 25.86 -35.48 -19.73
N ASN A 8 27.14 -35.37 -20.09
CA ASN A 8 28.09 -34.38 -19.59
C ASN A 8 27.79 -32.98 -20.19
N LEU A 9 26.57 -32.49 -19.94
CA LEU A 9 26.08 -31.21 -20.41
C LEU A 9 26.46 -30.15 -19.37
N TYR A 10 27.16 -29.11 -19.82
CA TYR A 10 27.46 -27.95 -18.99
C TYR A 10 26.16 -27.21 -18.69
N ILE A 11 25.69 -27.30 -17.45
CA ILE A 11 24.51 -26.57 -16.97
C ILE A 11 24.91 -25.08 -16.87
N PRO A 12 24.26 -24.18 -17.61
CA PRO A 12 24.49 -22.76 -17.47
C PRO A 12 24.23 -22.31 -16.03
N HIS A 13 25.15 -21.56 -15.43
CA HIS A 13 24.97 -21.00 -14.08
C HIS A 13 23.69 -20.14 -13.95
N THR A 14 23.15 -19.66 -15.08
CA THR A 14 21.89 -18.91 -15.16
C THR A 14 20.68 -19.71 -14.70
N ASP A 15 20.70 -21.03 -14.83
CA ASP A 15 19.57 -21.90 -14.50
C ASP A 15 19.32 -21.96 -12.98
N TYR A 16 20.33 -21.62 -12.17
CA TYR A 16 20.19 -21.47 -10.72
C TYR A 16 19.61 -20.12 -10.31
N ARG A 17 19.63 -19.10 -11.18
CA ARG A 17 19.16 -17.74 -10.83
C ARG A 17 17.70 -17.70 -10.36
N PRO A 18 16.74 -18.39 -11.00
CA PRO A 18 15.35 -18.42 -10.51
C PRO A 18 15.25 -18.95 -9.08
N GLN A 19 15.94 -20.05 -8.77
CA GLN A 19 15.91 -20.66 -7.44
C GLN A 19 16.52 -19.74 -6.38
N ILE A 20 17.67 -19.14 -6.68
CA ILE A 20 18.33 -18.15 -5.81
C ILE A 20 17.41 -16.95 -5.57
N ASN A 21 16.79 -16.42 -6.63
CA ASN A 21 15.86 -15.30 -6.52
C ASN A 21 14.61 -15.66 -5.69
N CYS A 22 14.07 -16.87 -5.85
CA CYS A 22 12.96 -17.36 -5.03
C CYS A 22 13.34 -17.44 -3.55
N TYR A 23 14.53 -17.98 -3.24
CA TYR A 23 15.03 -18.04 -1.87
C TYR A 23 15.26 -16.65 -1.26
N ILE A 24 15.88 -15.73 -2.01
CA ILE A 24 16.07 -14.35 -1.56
C ILE A 24 14.71 -13.72 -1.28
N LYS A 25 13.75 -13.82 -2.21
CA LYS A 25 12.39 -13.29 -2.03
C LYS A 25 11.69 -13.89 -0.81
N SER A 26 11.84 -15.19 -0.55
CA SER A 26 11.23 -15.81 0.63
C SER A 26 11.85 -15.25 1.92
N LYS A 27 13.17 -15.02 1.97
CA LYS A 27 13.81 -14.36 3.12
C LYS A 27 13.35 -12.92 3.32
N TRP A 28 13.15 -12.17 2.24
CA TRP A 28 12.55 -10.84 2.34
C TRP A 28 11.10 -10.90 2.84
N GLN A 29 10.31 -11.86 2.40
CA GLN A 29 8.93 -12.05 2.85
C GLN A 29 8.87 -12.44 4.33
N GLU A 30 9.70 -13.38 4.77
CA GLU A 30 9.84 -13.77 6.20
C GLU A 30 10.16 -12.54 7.08
N LEU A 31 11.11 -11.71 6.65
CA LEU A 31 11.43 -10.47 7.35
C LEU A 31 10.25 -9.48 7.32
N TRP A 32 9.57 -9.34 6.20
CA TRP A 32 8.43 -8.42 6.07
C TRP A 32 7.25 -8.83 6.96
N ASP A 33 6.96 -10.12 7.05
CA ASP A 33 5.92 -10.70 7.90
C ASP A 33 6.20 -10.50 9.40
N SER A 34 7.46 -10.28 9.78
CA SER A 34 7.86 -9.97 11.17
C SER A 34 7.48 -8.56 11.63
N PHE A 35 6.99 -7.69 10.72
CA PHE A 35 6.57 -6.31 11.04
C PHE A 35 5.07 -6.06 10.76
N PRO A 36 4.15 -6.78 11.40
CA PRO A 36 2.71 -6.67 11.13
C PRO A 36 2.13 -5.28 11.45
N GLU A 37 2.76 -4.54 12.38
CA GLU A 37 2.34 -3.19 12.76
C GLU A 37 2.75 -2.10 11.77
N ASN A 38 3.51 -2.42 10.73
CA ASN A 38 3.91 -1.45 9.72
C ASN A 38 2.67 -0.99 8.91
N LYS A 39 2.49 0.32 8.77
CA LYS A 39 1.36 0.92 8.01
C LYS A 39 1.28 0.39 6.57
N LEU A 40 2.42 0.23 5.91
CA LEU A 40 2.46 -0.27 4.53
C LEU A 40 2.18 -1.77 4.46
N TYR A 41 2.54 -2.56 5.48
CA TYR A 41 2.25 -4.00 5.55
C TYR A 41 0.75 -4.26 5.47
N ARG A 42 -0.05 -3.44 6.16
CA ARG A 42 -1.53 -3.50 6.12
C ARG A 42 -2.11 -3.34 4.71
N VAL A 43 -1.43 -2.61 3.82
CA VAL A 43 -1.85 -2.38 2.42
C VAL A 43 -1.21 -3.37 1.45
N LYS A 44 0.05 -3.73 1.70
CA LYS A 44 0.90 -4.54 0.84
C LYS A 44 1.65 -5.59 1.69
N PRO A 45 1.00 -6.70 2.02
CA PRO A 45 1.63 -7.76 2.81
C PRO A 45 2.62 -8.59 1.99
N THR A 46 2.57 -8.56 0.66
CA THR A 46 3.50 -9.30 -0.19
C THR A 46 4.62 -8.40 -0.71
N VAL A 47 5.86 -8.90 -0.70
CA VAL A 47 7.05 -8.15 -1.19
C VAL A 47 7.05 -7.97 -2.72
N GLU A 48 6.20 -8.70 -3.43
CA GLU A 48 6.13 -8.70 -4.89
C GLU A 48 5.96 -7.29 -5.50
N THR A 49 6.55 -7.09 -6.67
CA THR A 49 6.35 -5.88 -7.47
C THR A 49 4.90 -5.80 -7.90
N VAL A 50 4.22 -4.72 -7.50
CA VAL A 50 2.92 -4.38 -8.05
C VAL A 50 3.15 -4.05 -9.53
N SER A 51 2.78 -4.98 -10.40
CA SER A 51 2.78 -4.77 -11.84
C SER A 51 1.68 -3.76 -12.19
N ASN A 52 1.98 -2.94 -13.19
CA ASN A 52 1.07 -1.98 -13.84
C ASN A 52 0.95 -0.61 -13.16
N ALA A 53 2.04 0.16 -13.21
CA ALA A 53 1.94 1.62 -13.14
C ALA A 53 1.32 2.12 -14.45
N VAL A 54 0.00 2.30 -14.48
CA VAL A 54 -0.65 3.08 -15.54
C VAL A 54 -0.07 4.50 -15.52
N PRO A 55 0.32 5.08 -16.67
CA PRO A 55 0.80 6.45 -16.73
C PRO A 55 -0.25 7.41 -16.13
N ARG A 56 0.10 8.09 -15.04
CA ARG A 56 -0.72 9.12 -14.40
C ARG A 56 0.10 10.40 -14.28
N LYS A 57 -0.57 11.49 -13.89
CA LYS A 57 0.15 12.72 -13.53
C LYS A 57 1.03 12.42 -12.31
N ARG A 58 2.27 12.92 -12.31
CA ARG A 58 3.22 12.77 -11.18
C ARG A 58 2.61 13.13 -9.83
N ARG A 59 1.76 14.15 -9.78
CA ARG A 59 1.09 14.59 -8.55
C ARG A 59 0.11 13.53 -8.01
N ASP A 60 -0.61 12.85 -8.89
CA ASP A 60 -1.57 11.80 -8.52
C ASP A 60 -0.84 10.59 -7.92
N ASP A 61 0.27 10.17 -8.54
CA ASP A 61 1.10 9.10 -8.02
C ASP A 61 1.67 9.42 -6.64
N LEU A 62 2.08 10.68 -6.43
CA LEU A 62 2.57 11.16 -5.14
C LEU A 62 1.46 11.10 -4.09
N VAL A 63 0.26 11.60 -4.41
CA VAL A 63 -0.91 11.56 -3.50
C VAL A 63 -1.26 10.11 -3.14
N LEU A 64 -1.38 9.22 -4.12
CA LEU A 64 -1.68 7.80 -3.89
C LEU A 64 -0.59 7.11 -3.07
N THR A 65 0.69 7.40 -3.33
CA THR A 65 1.81 6.83 -2.59
C THR A 65 1.76 7.27 -1.13
N ARG A 66 1.58 8.56 -0.87
CA ARG A 66 1.44 9.10 0.49
C ARG A 66 0.21 8.55 1.20
N ALA A 67 -0.91 8.39 0.49
CA ALA A 67 -2.10 7.74 1.02
C ALA A 67 -1.84 6.27 1.41
N ARG A 68 -1.11 5.49 0.60
CA ARG A 68 -0.75 4.10 0.91
C ARG A 68 0.10 3.95 2.16
N ILE A 69 1.09 4.83 2.35
CA ILE A 69 1.94 4.80 3.56
C ILE A 69 1.29 5.50 4.76
N GLY A 70 0.10 6.08 4.56
CA GLY A 70 -0.67 6.76 5.59
C GLY A 70 -0.09 8.11 6.02
N HIS A 71 0.50 8.86 5.08
CA HIS A 71 1.06 10.19 5.28
C HIS A 71 0.19 11.27 4.62
N THR A 72 -0.15 12.30 5.38
CA THR A 72 -0.73 13.56 4.91
C THR A 72 -0.35 14.63 5.93
N TYR A 73 -0.28 15.88 5.51
CA TYR A 73 -0.09 17.01 6.41
C TYR A 73 -1.06 16.96 7.59
N LEU A 74 -2.34 16.69 7.35
CA LEU A 74 -3.38 16.64 8.39
C LEU A 74 -3.06 15.65 9.52
N THR A 75 -2.42 14.52 9.22
CA THR A 75 -2.16 13.45 10.20
C THR A 75 -0.71 13.43 10.70
N HIS A 76 0.16 14.34 10.23
CA HIS A 76 1.57 14.36 10.59
C HIS A 76 2.07 15.73 11.04
N SER A 77 1.36 16.82 10.74
CA SER A 77 1.77 18.18 11.12
C SER A 77 1.98 18.31 12.63
N TYR A 78 1.13 17.66 13.44
CA TYR A 78 1.24 17.69 14.90
C TYR A 78 2.58 17.16 15.42
N LEU A 79 3.17 16.15 14.75
CA LEU A 79 4.49 15.61 15.11
C LEU A 79 5.61 16.62 14.85
N LEU A 80 5.45 17.46 13.82
CA LEU A 80 6.45 18.46 13.44
C LEU A 80 6.39 19.70 14.34
N HIS A 81 5.20 20.08 14.77
CA HIS A 81 4.98 21.29 15.59
C HIS A 81 4.95 20.98 17.10
N GLY A 82 4.83 19.71 17.49
CA GLY A 82 4.62 19.32 18.89
C GLY A 82 3.20 19.59 19.37
N ASP A 83 2.24 19.75 18.45
CA ASP A 83 0.83 19.97 18.75
C ASP A 83 0.15 18.67 19.19
N GLU A 84 -1.07 18.80 19.69
CA GLU A 84 -1.93 17.65 19.97
C GLU A 84 -2.30 16.88 18.70
N ARG A 85 -2.43 15.57 18.85
CA ARG A 85 -2.79 14.69 17.75
C ARG A 85 -4.20 15.03 17.26
N PRO A 86 -4.43 15.17 15.94
CA PRO A 86 -5.75 15.48 15.39
C PRO A 86 -6.76 14.39 15.78
N TYR A 87 -7.95 14.84 16.19
CA TYR A 87 -9.02 14.00 16.70
C TYR A 87 -10.30 14.16 15.87
N CYS A 88 -10.94 13.05 15.53
CA CYS A 88 -12.22 13.03 14.85
C CYS A 88 -13.33 12.99 15.89
N ILE A 89 -14.00 14.12 16.12
CA ILE A 89 -15.07 14.23 17.14
C ILE A 89 -16.22 13.24 16.86
N PRO A 90 -16.74 13.11 15.62
CA PRO A 90 -17.90 12.25 15.38
C PRO A 90 -17.61 10.75 15.48
N CYS A 91 -16.35 10.36 15.33
CA CYS A 91 -15.92 8.95 15.43
C CYS A 91 -15.22 8.63 16.75
N ASP A 92 -15.02 9.62 17.61
CA ASP A 92 -14.33 9.51 18.89
C ASP A 92 -12.98 8.76 18.78
N CYS A 93 -12.16 9.14 17.80
CA CYS A 93 -10.86 8.49 17.58
C CYS A 93 -9.84 9.43 16.94
N ALA A 94 -8.55 9.09 17.05
CA ALA A 94 -7.50 9.83 16.38
C ALA A 94 -7.61 9.77 14.85
N VAL A 95 -7.40 10.90 14.18
CA VAL A 95 -7.45 10.97 12.72
C VAL A 95 -6.24 10.24 12.13
N THR A 96 -6.51 9.28 11.25
CA THR A 96 -5.49 8.58 10.44
C THR A 96 -5.92 8.56 8.98
N VAL A 97 -4.99 8.24 8.07
CA VAL A 97 -5.35 8.09 6.65
C VAL A 97 -6.31 6.90 6.44
N SER A 98 -6.14 5.79 7.17
CA SER A 98 -7.10 4.68 7.17
C SER A 98 -8.48 5.16 7.55
N HIS A 99 -8.56 5.92 8.65
CA HIS A 99 -9.79 6.49 9.12
C HIS A 99 -10.47 7.36 8.05
N ILE A 100 -9.75 8.30 7.45
CA ILE A 100 -10.29 9.18 6.40
C ILE A 100 -10.81 8.38 5.20
N LEU A 101 -10.04 7.40 4.74
CA LEU A 101 -10.31 6.67 3.49
C LEU A 101 -11.30 5.51 3.66
N VAL A 102 -11.51 4.96 4.85
CA VAL A 102 -12.31 3.73 5.05
C VAL A 102 -13.34 3.88 6.16
N ASP A 103 -12.93 4.36 7.33
CA ASP A 103 -13.71 4.19 8.57
C ASP A 103 -14.57 5.41 8.96
N CYS A 104 -14.19 6.61 8.52
CA CYS A 104 -14.78 7.85 8.99
C CYS A 104 -16.27 7.97 8.62
N CYS A 105 -17.13 8.12 9.62
CA CYS A 105 -18.58 8.24 9.44
C CYS A 105 -18.97 9.57 8.77
N GLU A 106 -18.29 10.67 9.12
CA GLU A 106 -18.48 11.99 8.49
C GLU A 106 -18.29 11.94 6.98
N TYR A 107 -17.32 11.13 6.52
CA TYR A 107 -17.02 10.99 5.10
C TYR A 107 -17.80 9.87 4.42
N SER A 108 -18.59 9.08 5.15
CA SER A 108 -19.26 7.90 4.61
C SER A 108 -20.14 8.22 3.41
N HIS A 109 -21.01 9.23 3.52
CA HIS A 109 -21.96 9.60 2.47
C HIS A 109 -21.29 10.08 1.17
N ILE A 110 -20.14 10.73 1.26
CA ILE A 110 -19.36 11.17 0.08
C ILE A 110 -18.51 10.03 -0.45
N ARG A 111 -17.84 9.27 0.43
CA ARG A 111 -17.02 8.11 0.07
C ARG A 111 -17.82 7.08 -0.73
N GLN A 112 -19.06 6.79 -0.30
CA GLN A 112 -19.95 5.84 -0.96
C GLN A 112 -20.29 6.23 -2.42
N LYS A 113 -20.15 7.49 -2.83
CA LYS A 113 -20.29 7.90 -4.24
C LYS A 113 -19.16 7.36 -5.13
N TYR A 114 -18.00 7.09 -4.54
CA TYR A 114 -16.79 6.69 -5.25
C TYR A 114 -16.45 5.22 -5.04
N TYR A 115 -16.47 4.75 -3.79
CA TYR A 115 -16.14 3.37 -3.45
C TYR A 115 -16.69 2.96 -2.07
N THR A 116 -16.87 1.66 -1.88
CA THR A 116 -17.17 1.06 -0.57
C THR A 116 -16.32 -0.18 -0.43
N VAL A 117 -15.39 -0.17 0.53
CA VAL A 117 -14.42 -1.24 0.76
C VAL A 117 -14.23 -1.44 2.26
N PRO A 118 -13.90 -2.67 2.70
CA PRO A 118 -13.76 -2.97 4.13
C PRO A 118 -12.42 -2.51 4.72
N ASP A 119 -11.37 -2.35 3.89
CA ASP A 119 -10.01 -2.06 4.35
C ASP A 119 -9.16 -1.35 3.28
N LEU A 120 -8.02 -0.81 3.69
CA LEU A 120 -7.09 -0.12 2.79
C LEU A 120 -6.44 -1.06 1.76
N LYS A 121 -6.31 -2.35 2.07
CA LYS A 121 -5.70 -3.32 1.15
C LYS A 121 -6.59 -3.46 -0.09
N THR A 122 -7.87 -3.71 0.13
CA THR A 122 -8.92 -3.78 -0.87
C THR A 122 -9.03 -2.46 -1.63
N LEU A 123 -8.97 -1.33 -0.92
CA LEU A 123 -8.97 0.00 -1.54
C LEU A 123 -7.86 0.13 -2.60
N PHE A 124 -6.61 -0.13 -2.25
CA PHE A 124 -5.48 0.13 -3.16
C PHE A 124 -5.21 -0.99 -4.16
N GLN A 125 -5.76 -2.19 -3.95
CA GLN A 125 -5.55 -3.34 -4.84
C GLN A 125 -6.69 -3.56 -5.82
N GLN A 126 -7.94 -3.24 -5.44
CA GLN A 126 -9.14 -3.62 -6.21
C GLN A 126 -9.98 -2.42 -6.65
N THR A 127 -9.63 -1.20 -6.24
CA THR A 127 -10.35 0.02 -6.64
C THR A 127 -9.56 0.80 -7.68
N ASP A 128 -10.25 1.42 -8.64
CA ASP A 128 -9.62 2.36 -9.58
C ASP A 128 -8.98 3.52 -8.79
N PRO A 129 -7.67 3.78 -8.96
CA PRO A 129 -7.00 4.90 -8.30
C PRO A 129 -7.67 6.27 -8.53
N TYR A 130 -8.33 6.49 -9.67
CA TYR A 130 -9.02 7.76 -9.93
C TYR A 130 -10.20 8.00 -8.99
N LEU A 131 -10.92 6.95 -8.57
CA LEU A 131 -12.01 7.07 -7.58
C LEU A 131 -11.49 7.54 -6.22
N ILE A 132 -10.30 7.07 -5.83
CA ILE A 132 -9.61 7.53 -4.61
C ILE A 132 -9.24 9.00 -4.75
N LEU A 133 -8.67 9.39 -5.89
CA LEU A 133 -8.25 10.76 -6.15
C LEU A 133 -9.43 11.73 -6.20
N ASP A 134 -10.56 11.33 -6.79
CA ASP A 134 -11.73 12.18 -6.93
C ASP A 134 -12.46 12.36 -5.59
N PHE A 135 -12.53 11.32 -4.76
CA PHE A 135 -12.93 11.45 -3.35
C PHE A 135 -12.06 12.47 -2.61
N LEU A 136 -10.74 12.37 -2.74
CA LEU A 136 -9.80 13.29 -2.10
C LEU A 136 -9.94 14.73 -2.61
N LYS A 137 -10.37 14.93 -3.86
CA LYS A 137 -10.66 16.26 -4.40
C LYS A 137 -12.00 16.80 -3.90
N GLU A 138 -13.07 16.00 -3.86
CA GLU A 138 -14.39 16.45 -3.36
C GLU A 138 -14.32 16.88 -1.89
N ARG A 139 -13.41 16.30 -1.09
CA ARG A 139 -13.18 16.68 0.30
C ARG A 139 -12.06 17.71 0.52
N ASP A 140 -11.50 18.30 -0.54
CA ASP A 140 -10.36 19.22 -0.50
C ASP A 140 -9.08 18.66 0.19
N LEU A 141 -9.00 17.34 0.34
CA LEU A 141 -7.87 16.66 0.96
C LEU A 141 -6.68 16.47 0.02
N TYR A 142 -6.89 16.52 -1.30
CA TYR A 142 -5.87 16.27 -2.32
C TYR A 142 -4.58 17.10 -2.15
N ARG A 143 -4.69 18.33 -1.60
CA ARG A 143 -3.54 19.21 -1.36
C ARG A 143 -2.77 18.87 -0.09
N THR A 144 -3.43 18.22 0.87
CA THR A 144 -2.84 17.82 2.15
C THR A 144 -1.94 16.60 2.01
N PHE A 145 -2.20 15.76 1.01
CA PHE A 145 -1.34 14.65 0.64
C PHE A 145 -0.11 15.13 -0.10
#